data_AF-A0AAW6EG53-F1
#
_entry.id   AF-A0AAW6EG53-F1
#
_cell.length_a   1.000
_cell.length_b   1.000
_cell.length_c   1.000
_cell.angle_alpha   90.00
_cell.angle_beta   90.00
_cell.angle_gamma   90.00
#
_symmetry.space_group_name_H-M   'P 1'
#
loop_
_entity.id
_entity.type
_entity.pdbx_description
1 polymer ?
#
loop_
_entity_poly.entity_id
_entity_poly.type
_entity_poly.pdbx_seq_one_letter_code
_entity_poly.pdbx_strand_id
1 'polypeptide(L)'
;MCKRFDDWSQEIKNFCDKNGYSFEKAKSLSQCWGKDDLFLQYFDPDSESVRKGLGLLDETPMPLVLYIKRLPDGRLLFKQTEHTKKYLA
;
A
#
# COMPACT_ATOMS: atom_id res chain seq x y z
N MET A 1 10.76 3.13 8.31
CA MET A 1 9.89 4.32 8.14
C MET A 1 9.99 4.75 6.68
N CYS A 2 8.89 4.66 5.92
CA CYS A 2 8.89 4.97 4.49
C CYS A 2 8.78 6.49 4.30
N LYS A 3 9.87 7.10 3.85
CA LYS A 3 9.91 8.53 3.56
C LYS A 3 8.76 8.98 2.64
N ARG A 4 8.39 8.16 1.63
CA ARG A 4 7.30 8.51 0.70
C ARG A 4 5.93 8.48 1.33
N PHE A 5 5.66 7.52 2.21
CA PHE A 5 4.40 7.51 2.94
C PHE A 5 4.29 8.75 3.84
N ASP A 6 5.38 9.11 4.53
CA ASP A 6 5.40 10.28 5.40
C ASP A 6 5.22 11.59 4.60
N ASP A 7 5.99 11.75 3.51
CA ASP A 7 5.92 12.90 2.59
C ASP A 7 4.51 13.11 2.01
N TRP A 8 3.76 12.02 1.77
CA TRP A 8 2.44 12.04 1.11
C TRP A 8 1.28 11.73 2.07
N SER A 9 1.54 11.72 3.38
CA SER A 9 0.61 11.23 4.39
C SER A 9 -0.71 11.99 4.40
N GLN A 10 -0.68 13.31 4.20
CA GLN A 10 -1.88 14.13 4.18
C GLN A 10 -2.77 13.84 2.97
N GLU A 11 -2.20 13.68 1.77
CA GLU A 11 -2.92 13.33 0.56
C GLU A 11 -3.48 11.90 0.63
N ILE A 12 -2.72 10.96 1.20
CA ILE A 12 -3.20 9.59 1.45
C ILE A 12 -4.39 9.62 2.41
N LYS A 13 -4.30 10.39 3.50
CA LYS A 13 -5.42 10.56 4.44
C LYS A 13 -6.65 11.14 3.75
N ASN A 14 -6.48 12.21 2.96
CA ASN A 14 -7.59 12.83 2.21
C ASN A 14 -8.22 11.84 1.21
N PHE A 15 -7.40 11.01 0.55
CA PHE A 15 -7.90 9.93 -0.30
C PHE A 15 -8.71 8.92 0.50
N CYS A 16 -8.23 8.49 1.66
CA CYS A 16 -8.93 7.56 2.52
C CYS A 16 -10.30 8.12 2.98
N ASP A 17 -10.30 9.33 3.53
CA ASP A 17 -11.51 9.99 4.04
C ASP A 17 -12.58 10.15 2.93
N LYS A 18 -12.16 10.55 1.72
CA LYS A 18 -13.08 10.73 0.58
C LYS A 18 -13.73 9.44 0.10
N ASN A 19 -13.05 8.30 0.26
CA ASN A 19 -13.51 7.00 -0.25
C ASN A 19 -14.11 6.10 0.84
N GLY A 20 -14.20 6.57 2.08
CA GLY A 20 -14.67 5.75 3.21
C GLY A 20 -13.69 4.64 3.59
N TYR A 21 -12.39 4.91 3.47
CA TYR A 21 -11.31 3.98 3.82
C TYR A 21 -10.60 4.42 5.10
N SER A 22 -9.95 3.47 5.78
CA SER A 22 -9.15 3.68 6.97
C SER A 22 -7.71 4.07 6.63
N PHE A 23 -7.32 5.28 7.03
CA PHE A 23 -5.93 5.73 6.96
C PHE A 23 -5.00 4.89 7.86
N GLU A 24 -5.48 4.44 9.02
CA GLU A 24 -4.71 3.57 9.91
C GLU A 24 -4.41 2.21 9.28
N LYS A 25 -5.36 1.64 8.53
CA LYS A 25 -5.10 0.44 7.72
C LYS A 25 -4.08 0.73 6.62
N ALA A 26 -4.18 1.86 5.93
CA ALA A 26 -3.18 2.23 4.91
C ALA A 26 -1.76 2.34 5.51
N LYS A 27 -1.64 2.85 6.74
CA LYS A 27 -0.38 3.00 7.47
C LYS A 27 0.23 1.67 7.92
N SER A 28 -0.60 0.65 8.20
CA SER A 28 -0.13 -0.68 8.62
C SER A 28 0.27 -1.59 7.47
N LEU A 29 -0.06 -1.25 6.23
CA LEU A 29 0.35 -2.00 5.04
C LEU A 29 1.86 -1.93 4.82
N SER A 30 2.40 -2.98 4.18
CA SER A 30 3.78 -2.99 3.72
C SER A 30 3.97 -1.92 2.65
N GLN A 31 5.06 -1.19 2.74
CA GLN A 31 5.35 -0.04 1.90
C GLN A 31 6.58 -0.35 1.04
N CYS A 32 6.39 -0.36 -0.27
CA CYS A 32 7.48 -0.40 -1.25
C CYS A 32 7.44 0.91 -2.05
N TRP A 33 8.57 1.55 -2.29
CA TRP A 33 8.59 2.87 -2.95
C TRP A 33 9.80 3.03 -3.86
N GLY A 34 9.60 3.77 -4.93
CA GLY A 34 10.65 4.25 -5.81
C GLY A 34 10.78 5.77 -5.73
N LYS A 35 11.29 6.36 -6.82
CA LYS A 35 11.49 7.81 -6.91
C LYS A 35 10.16 8.55 -6.92
N ASP A 36 9.23 8.09 -7.74
CA ASP A 36 7.98 8.80 -8.06
C ASP A 36 6.73 7.95 -7.76
N ASP A 37 6.91 6.86 -7.02
CA ASP A 37 5.89 5.86 -6.78
C ASP A 37 5.96 5.25 -5.38
N LEU A 38 4.79 4.88 -4.87
CA LEU A 38 4.57 4.18 -3.61
C LEU A 38 3.51 3.10 -3.83
N PHE A 39 3.84 1.90 -3.38
CA PHE A 39 2.99 0.71 -3.40
C PHE A 39 2.65 0.37 -1.95
N LEU A 40 1.35 0.27 -1.64
CA LEU A 40 0.87 -0.30 -0.40
C LEU A 40 0.44 -1.73 -0.68
N GLN A 41 1.04 -2.68 0.04
CA GLN A 41 0.86 -4.10 -0.17
C GLN A 41 0.41 -4.77 1.12
N TYR A 42 -0.48 -5.75 1.01
CA TYR A 42 -0.93 -6.51 2.17
C TYR A 42 0.06 -7.65 2.44
N PHE A 43 0.59 -7.69 3.66
CA PHE A 43 1.33 -8.84 4.17
C PHE A 43 0.35 -9.72 4.94
N ASP A 44 0.23 -10.98 4.52
CA ASP A 44 -0.56 -11.99 5.22
C ASP A 44 0.35 -12.76 6.20
N PRO A 45 0.35 -12.41 7.50
CA PRO A 45 1.16 -13.11 8.50
C PRO A 45 0.69 -14.55 8.74
N ASP A 46 -0.53 -14.89 8.33
CA ASP A 46 -1.14 -16.20 8.54
C ASP A 46 -0.99 -17.13 7.32
N SER A 47 -0.40 -16.63 6.24
CA SER A 47 -0.17 -17.44 5.04
C SER A 47 0.68 -18.68 5.36
N GLU A 48 0.38 -19.78 4.65
CA GLU A 48 1.09 -21.05 4.86
C GLU A 48 2.60 -20.90 4.66
N SER A 49 3.01 -20.07 3.70
CA SER A 49 4.40 -19.75 3.43
C SER A 49 5.10 -19.07 4.59
N VAL A 50 4.45 -18.10 5.25
CA VAL A 50 4.99 -17.45 6.45
C VAL A 50 5.08 -18.46 7.59
N ARG A 51 4.05 -19.28 7.80
CA ARG A 51 4.03 -20.33 8.84
C ARG A 51 5.10 -21.39 8.64
N LYS A 52 5.41 -21.74 7.38
CA LYS A 52 6.46 -22.68 6.99
C LYS A 52 7.85 -22.05 6.92
N GLY A 53 7.97 -20.74 7.14
CA GLY A 53 9.26 -20.03 7.09
C GLY A 53 9.88 -20.02 5.70
N LEU A 54 9.08 -20.07 4.63
CA LEU A 54 9.59 -20.13 3.25
C LEU A 54 10.30 -18.83 2.85
N GLY A 55 9.90 -17.68 3.40
CA GLY A 55 10.59 -16.41 3.20
C GLY A 55 10.80 -16.09 1.72
N LEU A 56 12.06 -16.02 1.29
CA LEU A 56 12.44 -15.74 -0.11
C LEU A 56 12.14 -16.91 -1.09
N LEU A 57 11.80 -18.08 -0.58
CA LEU A 57 11.37 -19.24 -1.39
C LEU A 57 9.88 -19.18 -1.74
N ASP A 58 9.13 -18.26 -1.13
CA ASP A 58 7.75 -18.02 -1.51
C ASP A 58 7.68 -17.05 -2.68
N GLU A 59 7.28 -17.56 -3.84
CA GLU A 59 7.08 -16.75 -5.04
C GLU A 59 5.68 -16.11 -5.10
N THR A 60 4.85 -16.31 -4.07
CA THR A 60 3.50 -15.73 -4.01
C THR A 60 3.61 -14.20 -3.90
N PRO A 61 3.11 -13.43 -4.89
CA PRO A 61 3.20 -11.98 -4.84
C PRO A 61 2.30 -11.42 -3.74
N MET A 62 2.82 -10.45 -2.98
CA MET A 62 2.00 -9.71 -2.02
C MET A 62 0.89 -8.94 -2.75
N PRO A 63 -0.39 -9.06 -2.33
CA PRO A 63 -1.50 -8.33 -2.92
C PRO A 63 -1.24 -6.82 -2.91
N LEU A 64 -1.24 -6.20 -4.10
CA LEU A 64 -1.14 -4.75 -4.23
C LEU A 64 -2.48 -4.12 -3.86
N VAL A 65 -2.49 -3.30 -2.80
CA VAL A 65 -3.71 -2.68 -2.26
C VAL A 65 -3.93 -1.29 -2.83
N LEU A 66 -2.88 -0.49 -2.97
CA LEU A 66 -2.97 0.87 -3.50
C LEU A 66 -1.66 1.24 -4.19
N TYR A 67 -1.77 1.80 -5.39
CA TYR A 67 -0.63 2.38 -6.09
C TYR A 67 -0.76 3.90 -6.15
N ILE A 68 0.29 4.59 -5.72
CA ILE A 68 0.35 6.05 -5.68
C ILE A 68 1.52 6.47 -6.56
N LYS A 69 1.27 7.35 -7.53
CA LYS A 69 2.28 7.88 -8.44
C LYS A 69 2.29 9.40 -8.42
N ARG A 70 3.46 10.00 -8.27
CA ARG A 70 3.65 11.42 -8.51
C ARG A 70 3.68 11.69 -10.02
N LEU A 71 2.83 12.60 -10.46
CA LEU A 71 2.79 13.09 -11.84
C LEU A 71 3.84 14.19 -12.07
N PRO A 72 4.21 14.47 -13.34
CA PRO A 72 5.18 15.54 -13.65
C PRO A 72 4.79 16.93 -13.13
N ASP A 73 3.50 17.19 -12.96
CA ASP A 73 2.96 18.43 -12.40
C ASP A 73 2.97 18.47 -10.86
N GLY A 74 3.50 17.44 -10.23
CA GLY A 74 3.63 17.32 -8.78
C GLY A 74 2.44 16.70 -8.07
N ARG A 75 1.29 16.52 -8.73
CA ARG A 75 0.10 15.89 -8.12
C ARG A 75 0.29 14.40 -7.90
N LEU A 76 -0.44 13.83 -6.95
CA LEU A 76 -0.49 12.40 -6.73
C LEU A 76 -1.69 11.76 -7.45
N LEU A 77 -1.40 10.75 -8.25
CA LEU A 77 -2.39 9.85 -8.83
C LEU A 77 -2.55 8.63 -7.93
N PHE A 78 -3.78 8.36 -7.50
CA PHE A 78 -4.14 7.18 -6.73
C PHE A 78 -4.83 6.17 -7.64
N LYS A 79 -4.27 4.96 -7.75
CA LYS A 79 -4.88 3.84 -8.48
C LYS A 79 -5.27 2.75 -7.50
N GLN A 80 -6.58 2.51 -7.42
CA GLN A 80 -7.14 1.38 -6.70
C GLN A 80 -6.91 0.08 -7.49
N THR A 81 -6.92 -1.04 -6.78
CA THR A 81 -6.89 -2.40 -7.31
C THR A 81 -8.15 -3.14 -6.83
N GLU A 82 -8.35 -4.39 -7.27
CA GLU A 82 -9.39 -5.26 -6.72
C GLU A 82 -9.30 -5.48 -5.19
N HIS A 83 -8.13 -5.21 -4.60
CA HIS A 83 -7.86 -5.43 -3.19
C HIS A 83 -8.07 -4.19 -2.31
N THR A 84 -8.14 -2.99 -2.90
CA THR A 84 -8.23 -1.72 -2.14
C THR A 84 -9.36 -1.75 -1.13
N LYS A 85 -10.59 -2.05 -1.59
CA LYS A 85 -11.77 -2.05 -0.71
C LYS A 85 -11.64 -3.11 0.39
N LYS A 86 -11.13 -4.30 0.07
CA LYS A 86 -11.00 -5.40 1.05
C LYS A 86 -10.11 -5.02 2.23
N TYR A 87 -8.98 -4.35 1.95
CA TYR A 87 -7.98 -4.09 2.98
C TYR A 87 -8.01 -2.67 3.54
N LEU A 88 -8.71 -1.73 2.90
CA LEU A 88 -8.80 -0.36 3.39
C LEU A 88 -10.19 0.04 3.90
N ALA A 89 -11.30 -0.60 3.51
CA ALA A 89 -12.62 -0.28 4.06
C ALA A 89 -12.76 -0.70 5.52
#